data_AF-A0A8S9V8W8-F1
#
_entry.id   AF-A0A8S9V8W8-F1
#
_cell.length_a   1.000
_cell.length_b   1.000
_cell.length_c   1.000
_cell.angle_alpha   90.00
_cell.angle_beta   90.00
_cell.angle_gamma   90.00
#
_symmetry.space_group_name_H-M   'P 1'
#
loop_
_entity.id
_entity.type
_entity.pdbx_description
1 polymer ?
#
loop_
_entity_poly.entity_id
_entity_poly.type
_entity_poly.pdbx_seq_one_letter_code
_entity_poly.pdbx_strand_id
1 'polypeptide(L)'
;MPRPSARQVALRKLKIFLQVREEAATLRYLYDEEDFSEDELDILYAAAYERVLGSRYVDRPPSYRRRSDCWTQLLYDTTKLNSTEFLEYFRLEREAFFRLVDLVRDHPAMVSSGNCPFRGGVELHMLVLLKCLGAFGNDNTWSKQAQ
;
A
#
# COMPACT_ATOMS: atom_id res chain seq x y z
N MET A 1 -24.51 -4.17 -10.62
CA MET A 1 -23.67 -5.31 -10.22
C MET A 1 -22.25 -4.84 -9.93
N PRO A 2 -21.60 -5.29 -8.84
CA PRO A 2 -20.19 -4.96 -8.58
C PRO A 2 -19.29 -5.59 -9.65
N ARG A 3 -18.25 -4.86 -10.05
CA ARG A 3 -17.28 -5.33 -11.05
C ARG A 3 -16.42 -6.45 -10.45
N PRO A 4 -16.21 -7.57 -11.15
CA PRO A 4 -15.36 -8.65 -10.67
C PRO A 4 -13.90 -8.19 -10.59
N SER A 5 -13.18 -8.65 -9.57
CA SER A 5 -11.75 -8.34 -9.44
C SER A 5 -10.92 -9.12 -10.47
N ALA A 6 -9.75 -8.60 -10.83
CA ALA A 6 -8.82 -9.29 -11.73
C ALA A 6 -8.51 -10.73 -11.25
N ARG A 7 -8.40 -10.92 -9.92
CA ARG A 7 -8.22 -12.24 -9.29
C ARG A 7 -9.41 -13.16 -9.57
N GLN A 8 -10.63 -12.70 -9.38
CA GLN A 8 -11.83 -13.50 -9.64
C GLN A 8 -11.93 -13.89 -11.12
N VAL A 9 -11.59 -12.97 -12.02
CA VAL A 9 -11.57 -13.27 -13.46
C VAL A 9 -10.50 -14.31 -13.79
N ALA A 10 -9.28 -14.16 -13.26
CA ALA A 10 -8.18 -15.11 -13.47
C ALA A 10 -8.52 -16.51 -12.95
N LEU A 11 -9.04 -16.61 -11.71
CA LEU A 11 -9.44 -17.90 -11.13
C LEU A 11 -10.54 -18.60 -11.92
N ARG A 12 -11.54 -17.85 -12.41
CA ARG A 12 -12.60 -18.42 -13.25
C ARG A 12 -12.02 -18.99 -14.55
N LYS A 13 -11.15 -18.23 -15.22
CA LYS A 13 -10.50 -18.68 -16.46
C LYS A 13 -9.67 -19.93 -16.22
N LEU A 14 -8.78 -19.90 -15.22
CA LEU A 14 -7.91 -21.04 -14.88
C LEU A 14 -8.72 -22.28 -14.49
N LYS A 15 -9.83 -22.11 -13.76
CA LYS A 15 -10.70 -23.23 -13.41
C LYS A 15 -11.33 -23.89 -14.65
N ILE A 16 -11.79 -23.09 -15.61
CA ILE A 16 -12.34 -23.62 -16.87
C ILE A 16 -11.25 -24.37 -17.64
N PHE A 17 -10.04 -23.81 -17.73
CA PHE A 17 -8.93 -24.49 -18.40
C PHE A 17 -8.58 -25.82 -17.72
N LEU A 18 -8.46 -25.84 -16.38
CA LEU A 18 -8.17 -27.08 -15.66
C LEU A 18 -9.20 -28.18 -15.91
N GLN A 19 -10.49 -27.84 -16.00
CA GLN A 19 -11.54 -28.82 -16.31
C GLN A 19 -11.38 -29.42 -17.71
N VAL A 20 -11.14 -28.59 -18.72
CA VAL A 20 -10.91 -29.06 -20.10
C VAL A 20 -9.65 -29.92 -20.20
N ARG A 21 -8.62 -29.56 -19.43
CA ARG A 21 -7.35 -30.29 -19.39
C ARG A 21 -7.48 -31.63 -18.67
N GLU A 22 -8.22 -31.67 -17.58
CA GLU A 22 -8.56 -32.92 -16.88
C GLU A 22 -9.29 -33.89 -17.82
N GLU A 23 -10.29 -33.42 -18.57
CA GLU A 23 -10.96 -34.21 -19.60
C GLU A 23 -9.97 -34.73 -20.66
N ALA A 24 -9.09 -33.86 -21.18
CA ALA A 24 -8.08 -34.27 -22.15
C ALA A 24 -7.08 -35.30 -21.59
N ALA A 25 -6.64 -35.16 -20.34
CA ALA A 25 -5.78 -36.12 -19.66
C ALA A 25 -6.48 -37.48 -19.49
N THR A 26 -7.77 -37.49 -19.15
CA THR A 26 -8.54 -38.75 -19.05
C THR A 26 -8.67 -39.46 -20.39
N LEU A 27 -8.84 -38.72 -21.50
CA LEU A 27 -8.89 -39.30 -22.84
C LEU A 27 -7.52 -39.89 -23.23
N ARG A 28 -6.43 -39.16 -22.99
CA ARG A 28 -5.07 -39.66 -23.25
C ARG A 28 -4.79 -40.96 -22.50
N TYR A 29 -5.16 -41.01 -21.23
CA TYR A 29 -5.06 -42.21 -20.41
C TYR A 29 -5.92 -43.37 -20.96
N LEU A 30 -7.14 -43.09 -21.40
CA LEU A 30 -8.06 -44.13 -21.92
C LEU A 30 -7.57 -44.74 -23.24
N TYR A 31 -6.92 -43.95 -24.09
CA TYR A 31 -6.44 -44.36 -25.42
C TYR A 31 -4.95 -44.75 -25.42
N ASP A 32 -4.29 -44.83 -24.26
CA ASP A 32 -2.84 -45.03 -24.14
C ASP A 32 -2.00 -44.03 -24.97
N GLU A 33 -2.51 -42.81 -25.14
CA GLU A 33 -1.84 -41.70 -25.82
C GLU A 33 -1.03 -40.87 -24.82
N GLU A 34 -0.04 -41.51 -24.17
CA GLU A 34 0.85 -40.82 -23.23
C GLU A 34 1.61 -39.69 -23.93
N ASP A 35 1.46 -38.47 -23.41
CA ASP A 35 2.15 -37.27 -23.90
C ASP A 35 2.69 -36.47 -22.71
N PHE A 36 3.98 -36.63 -22.46
CA PHE A 36 4.68 -35.96 -21.36
C PHE A 36 4.66 -34.43 -21.47
N SER A 37 4.61 -33.88 -22.69
CA SER A 37 4.59 -32.43 -22.89
C SER A 37 3.25 -31.83 -22.45
N GLU A 38 2.18 -32.58 -22.70
CA GLU A 38 0.83 -32.23 -22.27
C GLU A 38 0.68 -32.39 -20.73
N ASP A 39 1.30 -33.40 -20.13
CA ASP A 39 1.30 -33.54 -18.67
C ASP A 39 2.07 -32.41 -17.97
N GLU A 40 3.16 -31.94 -18.55
CA GLU A 40 3.89 -30.77 -18.05
C GLU A 40 3.01 -29.50 -18.08
N LEU A 41 2.23 -29.32 -19.15
CA LEU A 41 1.28 -28.21 -19.25
C LEU A 41 0.19 -28.30 -18.16
N ASP A 42 -0.33 -29.49 -17.86
CA ASP A 42 -1.31 -29.70 -16.80
C ASP A 42 -0.77 -29.25 -15.43
N ILE A 43 0.46 -29.65 -15.12
CA ILE A 43 1.17 -29.25 -13.90
C ILE A 43 1.33 -27.72 -13.84
N LEU A 44 1.71 -27.09 -14.96
CA LEU A 44 1.89 -25.64 -15.03
C LEU A 44 0.58 -24.89 -14.78
N TYR A 45 -0.54 -25.32 -15.37
CA TYR A 45 -1.84 -24.70 -15.14
C TYR A 45 -2.33 -24.90 -13.70
N ALA A 46 -2.10 -26.08 -13.11
CA ALA A 46 -2.44 -26.35 -11.72
C ALA A 46 -1.62 -25.46 -10.77
N ALA A 47 -0.31 -25.36 -10.98
CA ALA A 47 0.56 -24.48 -10.22
C ALA A 47 0.17 -22.99 -10.36
N ALA A 48 -0.23 -22.57 -11.56
CA ALA A 48 -0.72 -21.21 -11.81
C ALA A 48 -2.03 -20.92 -11.05
N TYR A 49 -2.95 -21.89 -10.99
CA TYR A 49 -4.19 -21.79 -10.23
C TYR A 49 -3.92 -21.63 -8.74
N GLU A 50 -3.10 -22.50 -8.15
CA GLU A 50 -2.73 -22.46 -6.73
C GLU A 50 -2.02 -21.15 -6.37
N ARG A 51 -1.12 -20.67 -7.23
CA ARG A 51 -0.44 -19.38 -7.03
C ARG A 51 -1.43 -18.21 -6.94
N VAL A 52 -2.45 -18.18 -7.80
CA VAL A 52 -3.49 -17.12 -7.78
C VAL A 52 -4.47 -17.32 -6.62
N LEU A 53 -4.71 -18.57 -6.22
CA LEU A 53 -5.55 -18.90 -5.07
C LEU A 53 -4.92 -18.39 -3.77
N GLY A 54 -3.62 -18.65 -3.58
CA GLY A 54 -2.85 -18.21 -2.42
C GLY A 54 -2.49 -16.72 -2.38
N SER A 55 -2.66 -15.99 -3.50
CA SER A 55 -2.36 -14.57 -3.57
C SER A 55 -3.62 -13.69 -3.43
N ARG A 56 -3.45 -12.52 -2.80
CA ARG A 56 -4.54 -11.51 -2.71
C ARG A 56 -4.72 -10.74 -4.03
N TYR A 57 -3.65 -10.60 -4.80
CA TYR A 57 -3.59 -9.80 -6.02
C TYR A 57 -2.86 -10.59 -7.10
N VAL A 58 -3.35 -10.55 -8.35
CA VAL A 58 -2.79 -11.31 -9.47
C VAL A 58 -1.42 -10.77 -9.87
N ASP A 59 -1.33 -9.46 -10.11
CA ASP A 59 -0.15 -8.83 -10.72
C ASP A 59 0.58 -7.88 -9.75
N ARG A 60 0.56 -8.18 -8.44
CA ARG A 60 1.25 -7.32 -7.48
C ARG A 60 2.75 -7.60 -7.54
N PRO A 61 3.59 -6.61 -7.91
CA PRO A 61 5.03 -6.81 -7.88
C PRO A 61 5.51 -7.10 -6.45
N PRO A 62 6.51 -7.98 -6.27
CA PRO A 62 7.04 -8.33 -4.96
C PRO A 62 7.61 -7.11 -4.24
N SER A 63 8.24 -6.20 -4.98
CA SER A 63 8.66 -4.88 -4.52
C SER A 63 7.62 -3.82 -4.86
N TYR A 64 6.49 -3.83 -4.14
CA TYR A 64 5.58 -2.69 -4.20
C TYR A 64 6.34 -1.44 -3.71
N ARG A 65 6.58 -0.47 -4.60
CA ARG A 65 7.27 0.79 -4.27
C ARG A 65 6.53 1.44 -3.11
N ARG A 66 7.08 1.33 -1.91
CA ARG A 66 6.65 2.19 -0.81
C ARG A 66 7.00 3.60 -1.25
N ARG A 67 6.00 4.48 -1.31
CA ARG A 67 6.24 5.90 -1.54
C ARG A 67 7.26 6.33 -0.49
N SER A 68 8.38 6.93 -0.91
CA SER A 68 9.35 7.44 0.05
C SER A 68 8.63 8.39 0.99
N ASP A 69 9.01 8.36 2.26
CA ASP A 69 8.45 9.21 3.31
C ASP A 69 8.83 10.67 3.04
N CYS A 70 8.16 11.31 2.08
CA CYS A 70 8.46 12.66 1.62
C CYS A 70 8.33 13.71 2.74
N TRP A 71 7.58 13.38 3.79
CA TRP A 71 7.43 14.21 4.98
C TRP A 71 8.74 14.35 5.77
N THR A 72 9.64 13.36 5.74
CA THR A 72 10.95 13.47 6.43
C THR A 72 11.79 14.58 5.81
N GLN A 73 11.72 14.75 4.49
CA GLN A 73 12.41 15.82 3.79
C GLN A 73 11.88 17.20 4.21
N LEU A 74 10.58 17.33 4.51
CA LEU A 74 10.03 18.60 5.00
C LEU A 74 10.60 19.02 6.36
N LEU A 75 10.95 18.05 7.22
CA LEU A 75 11.46 18.32 8.56
C LEU A 75 12.97 18.54 8.58
N TYR A 76 13.71 17.67 7.90
CA TYR A 76 15.17 17.61 8.04
C TYR A 76 15.93 18.33 6.92
N ASP A 77 15.31 18.54 5.75
CA ASP A 77 15.98 19.17 4.62
C ASP A 77 15.75 20.69 4.63
N THR A 78 16.76 21.44 5.07
CA THR A 78 16.76 22.91 5.07
C THR A 78 16.90 23.51 3.68
N THR A 79 17.28 22.73 2.67
CA THR A 79 17.40 23.20 1.28
C THR A 79 16.06 23.23 0.56
N LYS A 80 15.15 22.32 0.92
CA LYS A 80 13.81 22.22 0.34
C LYS A 80 12.78 23.11 1.03
N LEU A 81 12.95 23.30 2.33
CA LEU A 81 12.10 24.16 3.12
C LEU A 81 13.01 24.93 4.07
N ASN A 82 13.14 26.24 3.89
CA ASN A 82 13.94 27.06 4.80
C ASN A 82 13.16 27.29 6.12
N SER A 83 13.79 27.94 7.11
CA SER A 83 13.17 28.19 8.42
C SER A 83 11.98 29.14 8.32
N THR A 84 12.05 30.15 7.45
CA THR A 84 10.99 31.13 7.22
C THR A 84 9.76 30.51 6.56
N GLU A 85 9.95 29.70 5.54
CA GLU A 85 8.88 28.94 4.88
C GLU A 85 8.27 27.94 5.85
N PHE A 86 9.08 27.23 6.64
CA PHE A 86 8.56 26.33 7.65
C PHE A 86 7.67 27.06 8.66
N LEU A 87 8.09 28.22 9.16
CA LEU A 87 7.30 29.04 10.05
C LEU A 87 6.01 29.53 9.40
N GLU A 88 6.04 29.89 8.11
CA GLU A 88 4.85 30.30 7.37
C GLU A 88 3.86 29.15 7.19
N TYR A 89 4.36 27.97 6.80
CA TYR A 89 3.54 26.78 6.57
C TYR A 89 3.02 26.15 7.85
N PHE A 90 3.75 26.16 8.96
CA PHE A 90 3.35 25.46 10.19
C PHE A 90 3.02 26.40 11.35
N ARG A 91 3.17 27.72 11.16
CA ARG A 91 2.98 28.77 12.19
C ARG A 91 3.76 28.47 13.48
N LEU A 92 4.83 27.69 13.37
CA LEU A 92 5.67 27.21 14.45
C LEU A 92 7.12 27.16 13.96
N GLU A 93 8.06 27.61 14.79
CA GLU A 93 9.48 27.46 14.50
C GLU A 93 9.88 25.97 14.48
N ARG A 94 10.86 25.62 13.65
CA ARG A 94 11.29 24.23 13.49
C ARG A 94 11.92 23.68 14.77
N GLU A 95 12.71 24.46 15.51
CA GLU A 95 13.23 24.01 16.81
C GLU A 95 12.12 23.85 17.84
N ALA A 96 11.09 24.70 17.81
CA ALA A 96 9.92 24.55 18.68
C ALA A 96 9.12 23.28 18.35
N PHE A 97 9.02 22.92 17.07
CA PHE A 97 8.43 21.65 16.64
C PHE A 97 9.15 20.44 17.23
N PHE A 98 10.48 20.37 17.12
CA PHE A 98 11.22 19.25 17.68
C PHE A 98 11.15 19.18 19.21
N ARG A 99 11.13 20.31 19.90
CA ARG A 99 10.87 20.34 21.36
C ARG A 99 9.49 19.78 21.72
N LEU A 100 8.47 20.07 20.92
CA LEU A 100 7.13 19.49 21.10
C LEU A 100 7.14 17.98 20.87
N VAL A 101 7.83 17.52 19.82
CA VAL A 101 7.99 16.09 19.54
C VAL A 101 8.70 15.38 20.70
N ASP A 102 9.77 15.96 21.23
CA ASP A 102 10.52 15.40 22.36
C ASP A 102 9.68 15.31 23.63
N LEU A 103 8.82 16.30 23.88
CA LEU A 103 7.90 16.29 25.03
C LEU A 103 6.90 15.12 24.99
N VAL A 104 6.44 14.76 23.80
CA VAL A 104 5.37 13.75 23.60
C VAL A 104 5.94 12.38 23.23
N ARG A 105 7.26 12.28 23.03
CA ARG A 105 7.95 11.08 22.52
C ARG A 105 7.61 9.82 23.31
N ASP A 106 7.62 9.92 24.63
CA ASP A 106 7.45 8.79 25.55
C ASP A 106 5.99 8.61 26.00
N HIS A 107 5.05 9.38 25.44
CA HIS A 107 3.65 9.28 25.81
C HIS A 107 3.07 7.92 25.38
N PRO A 108 2.29 7.23 26.23
CA PRO A 108 1.78 5.88 25.92
C PRO A 108 0.94 5.81 24.65
N ALA A 109 0.29 6.91 24.26
CA ALA A 109 -0.46 6.99 22.99
C ALA A 109 0.44 6.97 21.73
N MET A 110 1.73 7.27 21.87
CA MET A 110 2.73 7.28 20.79
C MET A 110 3.58 6.01 20.74
N VAL A 111 3.41 5.13 21.74
CA VAL A 111 4.09 3.84 21.81
C VAL A 111 3.20 2.78 21.17
N SER A 112 3.76 1.97 20.27
CA SER A 112 3.03 0.84 19.71
C SER A 112 2.72 -0.19 20.80
N SER A 113 1.43 -0.45 21.03
CA SER A 113 0.99 -1.60 21.82
C SER A 113 0.77 -2.80 20.90
N GLY A 114 1.55 -3.86 21.09
CA GLY A 114 1.41 -5.14 20.37
C GLY A 114 2.20 -5.26 19.06
N ASN A 115 1.70 -6.10 18.14
CA ASN A 115 2.42 -6.54 16.93
C ASN A 115 2.43 -5.53 15.77
N CYS A 116 1.82 -4.35 15.94
CA CYS A 116 1.75 -3.33 14.90
C CYS A 116 2.65 -2.15 15.25
N PRO A 117 3.71 -1.85 14.47
CA PRO A 117 4.55 -0.70 14.73
C PRO A 117 3.74 0.60 14.56
N PHE A 118 4.05 1.60 15.37
CA PHE A 118 3.44 2.93 15.29
C PHE A 118 3.87 3.60 13.99
N ARG A 119 2.96 3.65 13.01
CA ARG A 119 3.30 4.09 11.66
C ARG A 119 3.59 5.59 11.63
N GLY A 120 4.74 5.95 11.05
CA GLY A 120 5.14 7.34 10.81
C GLY A 120 5.84 8.03 11.97
N GLY A 121 5.89 7.42 13.16
CA GLY A 121 6.57 8.01 14.32
C GLY A 121 5.87 9.26 14.87
N VAL A 122 6.34 9.76 16.00
CA VAL A 122 5.71 10.90 16.71
C VAL A 122 5.68 12.15 15.84
N GLU A 123 6.74 12.38 15.06
CA GLU A 123 6.89 13.53 14.16
C GLU A 123 5.75 13.64 13.14
N LEU A 124 5.40 12.55 12.44
CA LEU A 124 4.33 12.58 11.45
C LEU A 124 2.98 12.89 12.10
N HIS A 125 2.72 12.33 13.28
CA HIS A 125 1.47 12.56 13.99
C HIS A 125 1.39 14.00 14.51
N MET A 126 2.50 14.59 14.96
CA MET A 126 2.56 16.01 15.32
C MET A 126 2.36 16.92 14.10
N LEU A 127 2.90 16.57 12.93
CA LEU A 127 2.63 17.30 11.68
C LEU A 127 1.14 17.26 11.30
N VAL A 128 0.50 16.10 11.44
CA VAL A 128 -0.95 15.96 11.22
C VAL A 128 -1.74 16.78 12.24
N LEU A 129 -1.32 16.80 13.51
CA LEU A 129 -1.94 17.61 14.54
C LEU A 129 -1.89 19.11 14.20
N LEU A 130 -0.72 19.62 13.80
CA LEU A 130 -0.58 21.03 13.38
C LEU A 130 -1.50 21.35 12.20
N LYS A 131 -1.66 20.41 11.26
CA LYS A 131 -2.64 20.54 10.17
C LYS A 131 -4.09 20.59 10.66
N CYS A 132 -4.46 19.74 11.61
CA CYS A 132 -5.80 19.75 12.19
C CYS A 132 -6.09 21.02 13.00
N LEU A 133 -5.10 21.58 13.68
CA LEU A 133 -5.22 22.82 14.44
C LEU A 133 -5.28 24.08 13.57
N GLY A 134 -5.16 23.95 12.24
CA GLY A 134 -5.10 25.10 11.34
C GLY A 134 -3.79 25.89 11.44
N ALA A 135 -2.80 25.36 12.15
CA ALA A 135 -1.44 25.89 12.14
C ALA A 135 -0.75 25.61 10.79
N PHE A 136 -1.31 24.70 9.98
CA PHE A 136 -0.90 24.55 8.60
C PHE A 136 -1.43 25.72 7.78
N GLY A 137 -0.55 26.71 7.55
CA GLY A 137 -0.77 27.88 6.74
C GLY A 137 -1.36 27.49 5.39
N ASN A 138 -2.63 27.83 5.24
CA ASN A 138 -3.31 27.73 3.98
C ASN A 138 -3.72 29.16 3.66
N ASP A 139 -3.32 29.68 2.51
CA ASP A 139 -3.91 30.88 1.91
C ASP A 139 -5.38 30.66 1.50
N ASN A 140 -6.07 29.71 2.12
CA ASN A 140 -7.49 29.47 1.98
C ASN A 140 -8.26 30.43 2.90
N THR A 141 -8.01 31.72 2.73
CA THR A 141 -9.09 32.71 2.65
C THR A 141 -9.88 32.50 1.36
N TRP A 142 -10.48 31.32 1.14
CA TRP A 142 -11.36 31.12 -0.01
C TRP A 142 -12.65 30.42 0.41
N SER A 143 -13.76 31.12 0.15
CA SER A 143 -15.17 30.74 0.19
C SER A 143 -15.98 30.89 1.49
N LYS A 144 -16.01 32.10 2.07
CA LYS A 144 -17.26 32.71 2.62
C LYS A 144 -17.30 34.22 2.39
N GLN A 145 -17.18 34.65 1.13
CA GLN A 145 -17.73 35.93 0.68
C GLN A 145 -18.34 35.72 -0.70
N ALA A 146 -19.61 35.33 -0.69
CA ALA A 146 -20.54 35.61 -1.77
C ALA A 146 -21.80 36.13 -1.08
N GLN A 147 -21.90 37.45 -1.02
CA GLN A 147 -23.14 38.19 -0.81
C GLN A 147 -23.89 38.24 -2.14
#